data_AF-A0A4V2V811-F1
#
_entry.id   AF-A0A4V2V811-F1
#
_cell.length_a   1.000
_cell.length_b   1.000
_cell.length_c   1.000
_cell.angle_alpha   90.00
_cell.angle_beta   90.00
_cell.angle_gamma   90.00
#
_symmetry.space_group_name_H-M   'P 1'
#
loop_
_entity.id
_entity.type
_entity.pdbx_description
1 polymer ?
#
loop_
_entity_poly.entity_id
_entity_poly.type
_entity_poly.pdbx_seq_one_letter_code
_entity_poly.pdbx_strand_id
1 'polypeptide(L)'
;MPEDEPKDEFCRTKTLGPALTFDAHASVINIRFYDAQLFPEEYRNDAFVTLRGSANRAEPAGYKVVRVNFDKGEPTDTEDFLTGFLSEDRKSEFGRIAGLAITPNGSLLISEDTNGVIYEVTYKKGG
;
A
#
# COMPACT_ATOMS: atom_id res chain seq x y z
N MET A 1 8.53 -17.45 24.06
CA MET A 1 8.79 -18.68 23.30
C MET A 1 9.31 -19.69 24.30
N PRO A 2 8.74 -20.90 24.40
CA PRO A 2 9.29 -21.94 25.27
C PRO A 2 10.77 -22.15 24.92
N GLU A 3 11.62 -22.32 25.94
CA GLU A 3 13.06 -22.54 25.72
C GLU A 3 13.34 -23.88 25.03
N ASP A 4 12.38 -24.80 25.08
CA ASP A 4 12.53 -26.20 24.70
C ASP A 4 12.04 -26.53 23.27
N GLU A 5 11.50 -25.54 22.55
CA GLU A 5 10.93 -25.72 21.20
C GLU A 5 11.75 -24.96 20.14
N PRO A 6 12.12 -25.59 19.00
CA PRO A 6 12.76 -24.89 17.90
C PRO A 6 11.91 -23.71 17.40
N LYS A 7 12.52 -22.55 17.22
CA LYS A 7 11.83 -21.31 16.81
C LYS A 7 10.95 -21.49 15.57
N ASP A 8 11.45 -22.20 14.57
CA ASP A 8 10.72 -22.42 13.31
C ASP A 8 9.46 -23.26 13.52
N GLU A 9 9.50 -24.24 14.43
CA GLU A 9 8.35 -25.07 14.78
C GLU A 9 7.30 -24.26 15.54
N PHE A 10 7.74 -23.46 16.52
CA PHE A 10 6.87 -22.52 17.22
C PHE A 10 6.20 -21.54 16.24
N CYS A 11 6.96 -20.92 15.34
CA CYS A 11 6.40 -20.00 14.34
C CYS A 11 5.37 -20.69 13.43
N ARG A 12 5.65 -21.88 12.91
CA ARG A 12 4.75 -22.56 11.98
C ARG A 12 3.47 -23.09 12.62
N THR A 13 3.52 -23.47 13.90
CA THR A 13 2.39 -24.16 14.56
C THR A 13 1.62 -23.28 15.56
N LYS A 14 2.24 -22.21 16.07
CA LYS A 14 1.67 -21.35 17.12
C LYS A 14 1.43 -19.91 16.69
N THR A 15 1.75 -19.56 15.44
CA THR A 15 1.49 -18.22 14.89
C THR A 15 0.68 -18.30 13.59
N LEU A 16 0.03 -17.19 13.24
CA LEU A 16 -0.63 -17.04 11.95
C LEU A 16 0.30 -16.26 11.02
N GLY A 17 0.51 -16.80 9.83
CA GLY A 17 1.21 -16.09 8.77
C GLY A 17 0.41 -14.87 8.29
N PRO A 18 1.08 -13.84 7.75
CA PRO A 18 0.39 -12.75 7.10
C PRO A 18 -0.35 -13.24 5.86
N ALA A 19 -1.50 -12.63 5.56
CA ALA A 19 -2.25 -12.91 4.33
C ALA A 19 -1.51 -12.45 3.07
N LEU A 20 -0.68 -11.42 3.20
CA LEU A 20 0.12 -10.82 2.14
C LEU A 20 1.36 -10.15 2.75
N THR A 21 2.47 -10.13 2.01
CA THR A 21 3.70 -9.44 2.40
C THR A 21 4.04 -8.34 1.39
N PHE A 22 4.83 -7.36 1.86
CA PHE A 22 5.42 -6.31 1.03
C PHE A 22 6.94 -6.34 1.16
N ASP A 23 7.62 -5.61 0.28
CA ASP A 23 9.06 -5.42 0.37
C ASP A 23 9.50 -4.96 1.75
N ALA A 24 10.58 -5.56 2.24
CA ALA A 24 11.18 -5.18 3.50
C ALA A 24 11.50 -3.67 3.53
N HIS A 25 11.15 -3.03 4.64
CA HIS A 25 11.33 -1.58 4.86
C HIS A 25 10.50 -0.66 3.97
N ALA A 26 9.53 -1.15 3.17
CA ALA A 26 8.64 -0.30 2.38
C ALA A 26 7.77 0.66 3.23
N SER A 27 7.70 0.40 4.55
CA SER A 27 7.00 1.23 5.54
C SER A 27 5.53 1.42 5.17
N VAL A 28 4.75 0.34 5.25
CA VAL A 28 3.30 0.39 5.12
C VAL A 28 2.73 1.23 6.26
N ILE A 29 1.94 2.27 5.96
CA ILE A 29 1.37 3.14 7.02
C ILE A 29 -0.13 3.39 6.93
N ASN A 30 -0.79 3.06 5.82
CA ASN A 30 -2.24 3.16 5.71
C ASN A 30 -2.80 2.10 4.75
N ILE A 31 -4.04 1.69 5.00
CA ILE A 31 -4.82 0.80 4.14
C ILE A 31 -6.26 1.32 4.08
N ARG A 32 -6.84 1.33 2.88
CA ARG A 32 -8.24 1.71 2.66
C ARG A 32 -8.88 0.84 1.60
N PHE A 33 -9.92 0.09 1.98
CA PHE A 33 -10.78 -0.60 1.02
C PHE A 33 -11.61 0.41 0.23
N TYR A 34 -11.74 0.16 -1.07
CA TYR A 34 -12.52 1.00 -1.97
C TYR A 34 -13.96 0.50 -2.07
N ASP A 35 -14.85 1.19 -1.37
CA ASP A 35 -16.30 0.90 -1.28
C ASP A 35 -17.16 1.89 -2.08
N ALA A 36 -16.54 2.80 -2.83
CA ALA A 36 -17.21 3.79 -3.66
C ALA A 36 -17.41 3.33 -5.11
N GLN A 37 -18.03 4.19 -5.92
CA GLN A 37 -18.48 3.84 -7.26
C GLN A 37 -17.84 4.66 -8.39
N LEU A 38 -16.94 5.58 -8.09
CA LEU A 38 -16.34 6.47 -9.08
C LEU A 38 -15.34 5.72 -9.98
N PHE A 39 -14.49 4.88 -9.39
CA PHE A 39 -13.53 4.06 -10.15
C PHE A 39 -14.23 2.88 -10.84
N PRO A 40 -13.60 2.28 -11.87
CA PRO A 40 -14.12 1.08 -12.53
C PRO A 40 -14.48 -0.03 -11.54
N GLU A 41 -15.42 -0.90 -11.94
CA GLU A 41 -15.95 -1.97 -11.07
C GLU A 41 -14.86 -2.89 -10.51
N GLU A 42 -13.80 -3.14 -11.28
CA GLU A 42 -12.65 -3.95 -10.85
C GLU A 42 -11.96 -3.40 -9.58
N TYR A 43 -11.99 -2.09 -9.34
CA TYR A 43 -11.39 -1.49 -8.13
C TYR A 43 -12.24 -1.68 -6.88
N ARG A 44 -13.50 -2.12 -7.01
CA ARG A 44 -14.43 -2.19 -5.88
C ARG A 44 -14.12 -3.40 -5.03
N ASN A 45 -14.10 -3.18 -3.71
CA ASN A 45 -13.69 -4.14 -2.68
C ASN A 45 -12.20 -4.50 -2.67
N ASP A 46 -11.39 -3.89 -3.55
CA ASP A 46 -9.93 -3.92 -3.43
C ASP A 46 -9.45 -2.89 -2.40
N ALA A 47 -8.19 -3.02 -1.98
CA ALA A 47 -7.59 -2.11 -1.01
C ALA A 47 -6.49 -1.27 -1.62
N PHE A 48 -6.46 0.03 -1.31
CA PHE A 48 -5.31 0.88 -1.52
C PHE A 48 -4.41 0.85 -0.28
N VAL A 49 -3.11 0.72 -0.48
CA VAL A 49 -2.11 0.65 0.59
C VAL A 49 -0.99 1.64 0.32
N THR A 50 -0.64 2.44 1.33
CA THR A 50 0.46 3.41 1.22
C THR A 50 1.78 2.81 1.70
N LEU A 51 2.76 2.81 0.81
CA LEU A 51 4.15 2.44 1.12
C LEU A 51 4.96 3.73 1.25
N ARG A 52 5.15 4.21 2.48
CA ARG A 52 5.76 5.51 2.79
C ARG A 52 7.19 5.66 2.29
N GLY A 53 7.89 4.55 2.11
CA GLY A 53 9.29 4.56 1.69
C GLY A 53 10.27 4.21 2.80
N SER A 54 11.32 3.48 2.45
CA SER A 54 12.38 3.04 3.36
C SER A 54 13.26 4.19 3.87
N ALA A 55 13.54 4.23 5.18
CA ALA A 55 14.49 5.20 5.74
C ALA A 55 15.95 4.72 5.70
N ASN A 56 16.19 3.41 5.84
CA ASN A 56 17.53 2.82 6.06
C ASN A 56 17.74 1.55 5.22
N ARG A 57 17.63 1.66 3.89
CA ARG A 57 17.89 0.55 2.96
C ARG A 57 18.82 1.04 1.85
N ALA A 58 19.81 0.22 1.49
CA ALA A 58 20.78 0.56 0.43
C ALA A 58 20.07 0.73 -0.92
N GLU A 59 19.19 -0.20 -1.25
CA GLU A 59 18.24 -0.07 -2.34
C GLU A 59 16.91 0.43 -1.76
N PRO A 60 16.37 1.60 -2.12
CA PRO A 60 15.11 2.07 -1.54
C PRO A 60 13.94 1.10 -1.79
N ALA A 61 12.87 1.15 -1.00
CA ALA A 61 11.64 0.39 -1.24
C ALA A 61 10.42 1.23 -0.82
N GLY A 62 9.26 1.01 -1.46
CA GLY A 62 8.05 1.81 -1.24
C GLY A 62 7.99 3.04 -2.13
N TYR A 63 7.61 4.19 -1.58
CA TYR A 63 7.41 5.47 -2.29
C TYR A 63 6.27 5.42 -3.30
N LYS A 64 5.17 4.76 -2.93
CA LYS A 64 4.02 4.56 -3.80
C LYS A 64 2.75 4.19 -3.05
N VAL A 65 1.63 4.31 -3.75
CA VAL A 65 0.39 3.62 -3.41
C VAL A 65 0.29 2.38 -4.28
N VAL A 66 -0.04 1.26 -3.67
CA VAL A 66 -0.38 0.03 -4.37
C VAL A 66 -1.85 -0.27 -4.19
N ARG A 67 -2.46 -0.92 -5.19
CA ARG A 67 -3.74 -1.59 -5.06
C ARG A 67 -3.48 -3.06 -4.76
N VAL A 68 -4.19 -3.60 -3.78
CA VAL A 68 -4.21 -5.02 -3.43
C VAL A 68 -5.51 -5.59 -3.97
N ASN A 69 -5.41 -6.58 -4.85
CA ASN A 69 -6.56 -7.24 -5.45
C ASN A 69 -7.14 -8.29 -4.51
N PHE A 70 -8.46 -8.34 -4.39
CA PHE A 70 -9.17 -9.31 -3.56
C PHE A 70 -10.03 -10.25 -4.42
N ASP A 71 -9.94 -11.54 -4.14
CA ASP A 71 -10.89 -12.56 -4.63
C ASP A 71 -11.52 -13.25 -3.42
N LYS A 72 -12.86 -13.26 -3.37
CA LYS A 72 -13.65 -13.91 -2.29
C LYS A 72 -13.20 -13.54 -0.87
N GLY A 73 -12.73 -12.31 -0.67
CA GLY A 73 -12.29 -11.80 0.64
C GLY A 73 -10.83 -12.08 0.98
N GLU A 74 -10.08 -12.73 0.09
CA GLU A 74 -8.64 -13.00 0.26
C GLU A 74 -7.81 -12.11 -0.67
N PRO A 75 -6.69 -11.52 -0.19
CA PRO A 75 -5.77 -10.78 -1.04
C PRO A 75 -5.02 -11.74 -1.98
N THR A 76 -4.89 -11.37 -3.25
CA THR A 76 -4.33 -12.24 -4.30
C THR A 76 -3.05 -11.69 -4.91
N ASP A 77 -3.02 -10.39 -5.24
CA ASP A 77 -1.86 -9.74 -5.85
C ASP A 77 -1.80 -8.25 -5.47
N THR A 78 -0.70 -7.60 -5.84
CA THR A 78 -0.49 -6.17 -5.68
C THR A 78 -0.05 -5.51 -6.98
N GLU A 79 -0.65 -4.38 -7.30
CA GLU A 79 -0.29 -3.57 -8.46
C GLU A 79 0.04 -2.12 -8.07
N ASP A 80 0.97 -1.51 -8.79
CA ASP A 80 1.33 -0.11 -8.58
C ASP A 80 0.18 0.79 -9.04
N PHE A 81 -0.33 1.63 -8.14
CA PHE A 81 -1.46 2.53 -8.42
C PHE A 81 -1.03 3.99 -8.59
N LEU A 82 -0.15 4.48 -7.69
CA LEU A 82 0.41 5.82 -7.77
C LEU A 82 1.89 5.78 -7.43
N THR A 83 2.73 6.12 -8.41
CA THR A 83 4.20 6.10 -8.33
C THR A 83 4.79 7.46 -8.71
N GLY A 84 6.13 7.56 -8.73
CA GLY A 84 6.84 8.78 -9.13
C GLY A 84 7.37 9.62 -7.97
N PHE A 85 7.28 9.11 -6.73
CA PHE A 85 7.83 9.78 -5.54
C PHE A 85 9.29 9.44 -5.25
N LEU A 86 9.90 8.58 -6.08
CA LEU A 86 11.32 8.24 -6.05
C LEU A 86 11.89 8.52 -7.43
N SER A 87 13.06 9.14 -7.51
CA SER A 87 13.75 9.41 -8.77
C SER A 87 14.05 8.13 -9.53
N GLU A 88 14.19 8.23 -10.86
CA GLU A 88 14.48 7.09 -11.73
C GLU A 88 15.81 6.41 -11.35
N ASP A 89 16.81 7.20 -10.94
CA ASP A 89 18.11 6.70 -10.45
C ASP A 89 18.04 6.20 -8.99
N ARG A 90 16.89 6.35 -8.34
CA ARG A 90 16.57 5.90 -6.98
C ARG A 90 17.45 6.52 -5.90
N LYS A 91 18.02 7.70 -6.14
CA LYS A 91 18.90 8.40 -5.18
C LYS A 91 18.22 9.53 -4.41
N SER A 92 17.04 9.97 -4.84
CA SER A 92 16.30 11.05 -4.19
C SER A 92 14.80 10.76 -4.15
N GLU A 93 14.15 11.14 -3.06
CA GLU A 93 12.69 11.11 -2.91
C GLU A 93 12.09 12.50 -3.19
N PHE A 94 10.92 12.52 -3.82
CA PHE A 94 10.14 13.73 -4.08
C PHE A 94 8.96 13.89 -3.11
N GLY A 95 8.62 12.83 -2.37
CA GLY A 95 7.57 12.85 -1.36
C GLY A 95 7.39 11.49 -0.70
N ARG A 96 6.66 11.46 0.41
CA ARG A 96 6.39 10.24 1.18
C ARG A 96 4.91 10.10 1.45
N ILE A 97 4.30 9.12 0.79
CA ILE A 97 2.86 8.91 0.85
C ILE A 97 2.44 8.36 2.20
N ALA A 98 1.35 8.91 2.73
CA ALA A 98 0.90 8.65 4.09
C ALA A 98 -0.55 8.20 4.21
N GLY A 99 -1.49 9.14 4.25
CA GLY A 99 -2.90 8.87 4.54
C GLY A 99 -3.72 8.59 3.28
N LEU A 100 -4.80 7.83 3.45
CA LEU A 100 -5.83 7.59 2.44
C LEU A 100 -7.20 7.99 2.99
N ALA A 101 -8.02 8.60 2.15
CA ALA A 101 -9.43 8.83 2.42
C ALA A 101 -10.24 8.76 1.12
N ILE A 102 -11.52 8.38 1.22
CA ILE A 102 -12.44 8.41 0.09
C ILE A 102 -13.38 9.58 0.31
N THR A 103 -13.52 10.46 -0.68
CA THR A 103 -14.44 11.59 -0.59
C THR A 103 -15.88 11.12 -0.77
N PRO A 104 -16.89 11.94 -0.42
CA PRO A 104 -18.30 11.59 -0.67
C PRO A 104 -18.64 11.35 -2.15
N ASN A 105 -17.84 11.89 -3.08
CA ASN A 105 -18.03 11.67 -4.53
C ASN A 105 -17.34 10.40 -5.04
N GLY A 106 -16.57 9.72 -4.19
CA GLY A 106 -15.86 8.48 -4.51
C GLY A 106 -14.42 8.65 -5.02
N SER A 107 -13.89 9.87 -5.08
CA SER A 107 -12.47 10.10 -5.36
C SER A 107 -11.57 9.67 -4.20
N LEU A 108 -10.32 9.31 -4.51
CA LEU A 108 -9.34 8.91 -3.52
C LEU A 108 -8.42 10.09 -3.17
N LEU A 109 -8.42 10.50 -1.91
CA LEU A 109 -7.45 11.43 -1.36
C LEU A 109 -6.24 10.68 -0.84
N ILE A 110 -5.06 11.21 -1.16
CA ILE A 110 -3.77 10.65 -0.79
C ILE A 110 -2.94 11.77 -0.21
N SER A 111 -2.52 11.66 1.05
CA SER A 111 -1.62 12.66 1.65
C SER A 111 -0.15 12.27 1.50
N GLU A 112 0.69 13.30 1.46
CA GLU A 112 2.14 13.21 1.38
C GLU A 112 2.72 14.09 2.49
N ASP A 113 3.43 13.48 3.44
CA ASP A 113 3.73 14.11 4.72
C ASP A 113 5.02 14.94 4.76
N THR A 114 5.91 14.78 3.78
CA THR A 114 7.21 15.47 3.73
C THR A 114 7.07 16.89 3.21
N ASN A 115 6.20 17.12 2.22
CA ASN A 115 5.93 18.45 1.70
C ASN A 115 4.53 18.99 2.05
N GLY A 116 3.71 18.20 2.76
CA GLY A 116 2.37 18.62 3.19
C GLY A 116 1.36 18.70 2.04
N VAL A 117 1.50 17.83 1.03
CA VAL A 117 0.66 17.83 -0.17
C VAL A 117 -0.50 16.82 -0.02
N ILE A 118 -1.67 17.15 -0.58
CA ILE A 118 -2.78 16.22 -0.73
C ILE A 118 -3.11 16.10 -2.21
N TYR A 119 -3.11 14.87 -2.72
CA TYR A 119 -3.51 14.53 -4.08
C TYR A 119 -4.97 14.03 -4.06
N GLU A 120 -5.76 14.43 -5.04
CA GLU A 120 -7.08 13.84 -5.31
C GLU A 120 -7.03 13.08 -6.63
N VAL A 121 -7.29 11.78 -6.58
CA VAL A 121 -7.37 10.92 -7.76
C VAL A 121 -8.84 10.72 -8.12
N THR A 122 -9.19 11.15 -9.33
CA THR A 122 -10.53 11.04 -9.91
C THR A 122 -10.50 10.21 -11.18
N TYR A 123 -11.52 9.39 -11.39
CA TYR A 123 -11.68 8.64 -12.63
C TYR A 123 -12.65 9.38 -13.55
N LYS A 124 -12.22 9.63 -14.78
CA LYS A 124 -13.07 10.09 -15.87
C LYS A 124 -13.07 9.02 -16.94
N LYS A 125 -14.24 8.40 -17.17
CA LYS A 125 -14.41 7.45 -18.27
C LYS A 125 -14.07 8.19 -19.58
N GLY A 126 -13.07 7.71 -20.31
CA GLY A 126 -12.78 8.20 -21.65
C GLY A 126 -14.01 8.03 -22.54
N GLY A 127 -14.31 9.05 -23.35
CA GLY A 127 -15.39 9.02 -24.34
C GLY A 127 -15.06 8.13 -25.53
#